data_AF-A0A8S0T7F4-F1
#
_entry.id   AF-A0A8S0T7F4-F1
#
_cell.length_a   1.000
_cell.length_b   1.000
_cell.length_c   1.000
_cell.angle_alpha   90.00
_cell.angle_beta   90.00
_cell.angle_gamma   90.00
#
_symmetry.space_group_name_H-M   'P 1'
#
loop_
_entity.id
_entity.type
_entity.pdbx_description
1 polymer ?
#
loop_
_entity_poly.entity_id
_entity_poly.type
_entity_poly.pdbx_seq_one_letter_code
_entity_poly.pdbx_strand_id
1 'polypeptide(L)' 'MSFSLEGPRAICIISAVGLISSVTLRQPNSSGNTLTYEGPFEILPLSGSFTPFDMEDSRSGVMSTSLASPDGRVMGGLIA' A
#
# COMPACT_ATOMS: atom_id res chain seq x y z
N MET A 1 16.32 6.14 -3.01
CA MET A 1 16.39 4.66 -3.04
C MET A 1 15.16 4.11 -2.32
N SER A 2 14.59 3.00 -2.79
CA SER A 2 13.47 2.34 -2.12
C SER A 2 13.97 1.41 -1.02
N PHE A 3 13.34 1.43 0.15
CA PHE A 3 13.70 0.53 1.26
C PHE A 3 13.64 -0.95 0.87
N SER A 4 12.73 -1.33 -0.02
CA SER A 4 12.62 -2.71 -0.48
C SER A 4 13.85 -3.18 -1.25
N LEU A 5 14.55 -2.28 -1.96
CA LEU A 5 15.73 -2.57 -2.78
C LEU A 5 17.05 -2.52 -2.00
N GLU A 6 17.02 -2.17 -0.72
CA GLU A 6 18.24 -1.92 0.04
C GLU A 6 18.83 -3.22 0.63
N GLY A 7 19.82 -3.79 -0.06
CA GLY A 7 20.59 -4.96 0.36
C GLY A 7 20.00 -6.32 -0.07
N PRO A 8 20.71 -7.44 0.22
CA PRO A 8 20.34 -8.79 -0.23
C PRO A 8 19.20 -9.39 0.61
N ARG A 9 18.02 -8.76 0.59
CA ARG A 9 16.85 -9.22 1.36
C ARG A 9 16.07 -10.28 0.58
N ALA A 10 15.77 -11.41 1.20
CA ALA A 10 14.89 -12.42 0.60
C ALA A 10 13.42 -11.95 0.56
N ILE A 11 12.99 -11.17 1.55
CA ILE A 11 11.65 -10.58 1.65
C ILE A 11 11.78 -9.24 2.39
N CYS A 12 11.04 -8.21 1.97
CA CYS A 12 10.88 -6.96 2.71
C CYS A 12 9.42 -6.85 3.19
N ILE A 13 9.21 -6.69 4.50
CA ILE A 13 7.89 -6.46 5.10
C ILE A 13 7.80 -4.99 5.50
N ILE A 14 6.69 -4.33 5.17
CA ILE A 14 6.45 -2.92 5.50
C ILE A 14 5.15 -2.83 6.28
N SER A 15 5.18 -2.13 7.40
CA SER A 15 4.00 -1.69 8.14
C SER A 15 4.11 -0.20 8.44
N ALA A 16 2.97 0.47 8.61
CA ALA A 16 2.93 1.89 8.96
C ALA A 16 1.69 2.20 9.81
N VAL A 17 1.83 3.27 10.60
CA VAL A 17 0.75 3.92 11.36
C VAL A 17 0.90 5.43 11.17
N GLY A 18 -0.20 6.16 11.17
CA GLY A 18 -0.16 7.63 11.06
C GLY A 18 -1.30 8.19 10.24
N LEU A 19 -1.20 9.48 9.91
CA LEU A 19 -2.17 10.21 9.11
C LEU A 19 -1.63 10.41 7.69
N ILE A 20 -2.52 10.27 6.70
CA ILE A 20 -2.24 10.52 5.29
C ILE A 20 -3.23 11.54 4.73
N SER A 21 -2.83 12.24 3.67
CA SER A 21 -3.67 13.21 2.97
C SER A 21 -4.26 12.70 1.65
N SER A 22 -3.73 11.58 1.13
CA SER A 22 -4.14 11.00 -0.13
C SER A 22 -3.84 9.50 -0.15
N VAL A 23 -4.70 8.73 -0.78
CA VAL A 23 -4.46 7.30 -1.09
C VAL A 23 -5.04 6.95 -2.45
N THR A 24 -4.34 6.10 -3.20
CA THR A 24 -4.87 5.50 -4.42
C THR A 24 -5.09 4.01 -4.19
N LEU A 25 -6.34 3.57 -4.31
CA LEU A 25 -6.76 2.19 -4.08
C LEU A 25 -7.19 1.52 -5.40
N ARG A 26 -6.88 0.24 -5.55
CA ARG A 26 -7.33 -0.59 -6.67
C ARG A 26 -8.81 -0.96 -6.50
N GLN A 27 -9.63 -0.74 -7.53
CA GLN A 27 -11.06 -1.06 -7.48
C GLN A 27 -11.29 -2.57 -7.66
N PRO A 28 -12.08 -3.24 -6.80
CA PRO A 28 -12.29 -4.69 -6.86
C PRO A 28 -12.90 -5.20 -8.18
N ASN A 29 -13.75 -4.39 -8.82
CA ASN A 29 -14.58 -4.79 -9.95
C ASN A 29 -14.19 -4.10 -11.26
N SER A 30 -13.02 -3.47 -11.30
CA SER A 30 -12.52 -2.82 -12.49
C SER A 30 -11.30 -3.57 -13.02
N SER A 31 -11.20 -3.67 -14.34
CA SER A 31 -10.05 -4.21 -15.09
C SER A 31 -8.80 -3.32 -14.95
N GLY A 32 -8.33 -3.13 -13.72
CA GLY A 32 -7.12 -2.36 -13.40
C GLY A 32 -7.35 -0.90 -13.03
N ASN A 33 -8.59 -0.39 -12.95
CA ASN A 33 -8.77 1.00 -12.52
C ASN A 33 -8.45 1.17 -11.04
N THR A 34 -7.88 2.33 -10.76
CA THR A 34 -7.59 2.83 -9.43
C THR A 34 -8.51 3.99 -9.12
N LEU A 35 -8.71 4.26 -7.84
CA LEU A 35 -9.46 5.42 -7.36
C LEU A 35 -8.63 6.13 -6.29
N THR A 36 -8.42 7.43 -6.49
CA THR A 36 -7.71 8.28 -5.54
C THR A 36 -8.71 8.97 -4.61
N TYR A 37 -8.44 8.89 -3.32
CA TYR A 37 -9.17 9.56 -2.25
C TYR A 37 -8.27 10.63 -1.66
N GLU A 38 -8.76 11.86 -1.62
CA GLU A 38 -8.07 13.01 -1.05
C GLU A 38 -8.76 13.43 0.25
N GLY A 39 -7.98 13.75 1.27
CA GLY A 39 -8.45 14.13 2.59
C GLY A 39 -7.59 13.55 3.72
N PRO A 40 -7.77 14.04 4.95
CA PRO A 40 -7.09 13.47 6.10
C PRO A 40 -7.68 12.11 6.42
N PHE A 41 -6.86 11.06 6.41
CA PHE A 41 -7.25 9.72 6.82
C PHE A 41 -6.25 9.15 7.81
N GLU A 42 -6.74 8.44 8.82
CA GLU A 42 -5.90 7.68 9.74
C GLU A 42 -5.67 6.27 9.20
N ILE A 43 -4.40 5.86 9.15
CA ILE A 43 -4.00 4.49 8.86
C ILE A 43 -4.36 3.62 10.06
N LEU A 44 -5.26 2.65 9.87
CA LEU A 44 -5.62 1.67 10.88
C LEU A 44 -4.62 0.49 10.83
N PRO A 45 -4.75 -0.52 9.94
CA PRO A 45 -3.65 -1.40 9.57
C PRO A 45 -3.15 -1.09 8.16
N LEU A 46 -1.84 -0.90 8.00
CA LEU A 46 -1.14 -0.96 6.71
C LEU A 46 -0.08 -2.04 6.78
N SER A 47 -0.10 -2.97 5.83
CA SER A 47 0.91 -4.02 5.70
C SER A 47 1.11 -4.42 4.25
N GLY A 48 2.35 -4.75 3.91
CA GLY A 48 2.70 -5.29 2.60
C GLY A 48 4.01 -6.04 2.63
N SER A 49 4.23 -6.86 1.61
CA SER A 49 5.50 -7.57 1.43
C SER A 49 6.00 -7.43 0.01
N PHE A 50 7.31 -7.39 -0.14
CA PHE A 50 8.01 -7.32 -1.42
C PHE A 50 9.05 -8.44 -1.49
N THR A 51 8.97 -9.27 -2.52
CA THR A 51 9.90 -10.37 -2.77
C THR A 51 10.74 -10.09 -4.02
N PRO A 52 12.00 -10.56 -4.07
CA PRO A 52 12.80 -10.59 -5.29
C PRO A 52 12.04 -11.26 -6.43
N PHE A 53 12.18 -10.71 -7.63
CA PHE A 53 11.66 -11.31 -8.85
C PHE A 53 12.84 -11.80 -9.70
N ASP A 54 12.77 -13.05 -10.18
CA ASP A 54 13.91 -13.90 -10.57
C ASP A 54 14.84 -13.40 -11.71
N MET A 55 14.60 -12.23 -12.31
CA MET A 55 15.35 -11.79 -13.50
C MET A 55 15.84 -10.33 -13.52
N GLU A 56 15.44 -9.49 -12.57
CA GLU A 56 15.94 -8.12 -12.48
C GLU A 56 16.16 -7.75 -11.01
N ASP A 57 16.92 -6.68 -10.74
CA ASP A 57 17.03 -6.05 -9.42
C ASP A 57 15.69 -5.36 -9.02
N SER A 58 14.59 -6.00 -9.39
CA SER A 58 13.21 -5.59 -9.23
C SER A 58 12.55 -6.48 -8.19
N ARG A 59 11.66 -5.86 -7.42
CA ARG A 59 10.90 -6.53 -6.38
C ARG A 59 9.43 -6.27 -6.63
N SER A 60 8.66 -7.34 -6.63
CA SER A 60 7.20 -7.25 -6.70
C SER A 60 6.63 -7.37 -5.31
N GLY A 61 5.59 -6.61 -5.03
CA GLY A 61 4.93 -6.64 -3.74
C GLY A 61 3.51 -6.15 -3.83
N VAL A 62 2.74 -6.50 -2.80
CA VAL A 62 1.37 -6.05 -2.63
C VAL A 62 1.25 -5.45 -1.25
N MET A 63 0.57 -4.31 -1.17
CA MET A 63 0.24 -3.64 0.07
C MET A 63 -1.26 -3.44 0.15
N SER A 64 -1.81 -3.61 1.34
CA SER A 64 -3.20 -3.32 1.64
C SER A 64 -3.30 -2.46 2.88
N THR A 65 -4.38 -1.69 2.96
CA THR A 65 -4.65 -0.83 4.10
C THR A 65 -6.14 -0.72 4.39
N SER A 66 -6.48 -0.44 5.65
CA SER A 66 -7.76 0.18 6.01
C SER A 66 -7.51 1.58 6.58
N LEU A 67 -8.41 2.50 6.25
CA LEU A 67 -8.28 3.92 6.52
C LEU A 67 -9.55 4.45 7.15
N ALA A 68 -9.43 5.24 8.20
CA ALA A 68 -10.54 5.94 8.83
C ALA A 68 -10.58 7.40 8.38
N SER A 69 -11.75 7.83 7.92
CA SER A 69 -12.07 9.24 7.69
C SER A 69 -12.46 9.93 9.01
N PRO A 70 -12.34 11.26 9.10
CA PRO A 70 -12.75 12.01 10.29
C PRO A 70 -14.25 11.95 10.58
N ASP A 71 -15.06 11.61 9.56
CA ASP A 71 -16.50 11.38 9.68
C ASP A 71 -16.85 9.97 10.22
N GLY A 72 -15.84 9.16 10.57
CA GLY A 72 -15.99 7.82 11.12
C GLY A 72 -16.18 6.71 10.08
N ARG A 73 -16.10 7.03 8.78
CA ARG A 73 -16.15 6.00 7.72
C ARG A 73 -14.83 5.26 7.61
N VAL A 74 -14.91 3.95 7.35
CA VAL A 74 -13.73 3.12 7.08
C VAL A 74 -13.75 2.68 5.63
N MET A 75 -12.61 2.81 4.95
CA MET A 75 -12.39 2.35 3.59
C MET A 75 -11.10 1.52 3.53
N GLY A 76 -11.04 0.53 2.65
CA GLY A 76 -9.86 -0.32 2.54
C GLY A 76 -9.68 -0.89 1.15
N GLY A 77 -8.49 -1.40 0.88
CA GLY A 77 -8.18 -1.97 -0.42
C GLY A 77 -6.70 -2.22 -0.63
N LEU A 78 -6.39 -2.68 -1.83
CA LEU A 78 -5.02 -2.78 -2.32
C LEU A 78 -4.54 -1.39 -2.73
N ILE A 79 -3.33 -1.04 -2.33
CA ILE A 79 -2.67 0.20 -2.76
C ILE A 79 -2.14 -0.01 -4.17
N ALA A 80 -2.29 1.01 -5.01
CA ALA A 80 -1.86 0.98 -6.41
C ALA A 80 -0.52 1.71 -6.63
#